data_AF-A0A527E3A8-F1
#
_entry.id   AF-A0A527E3A8-F1
#
_cell.length_a   1.000
_cell.length_b   1.000
_cell.length_c   1.000
_cell.angle_alpha   90.00
_cell.angle_beta   90.00
_cell.angle_gamma   90.00
#
_symmetry.space_group_name_H-M   'P 1'
#
loop_
_entity.id
_entity.type
_entity.pdbx_description
1 polymer ?
#
loop_
_entity_poly.entity_id
_entity_poly.type
_entity_poly.pdbx_seq_one_letter_code
_entity_poly.pdbx_strand_id
1 'polypeptide(L)'
;MKDVVSRCPIEETMRVLSGRWPTLLLYYLKDGTKRFSDLRRDNPTVSHRILALELRKLEDAGIVQRTAREGYPLRVDYDLTAPG
;
A
#
# COMPACT_ATOMS: atom_id res chain seq x y z
N MET A 1 -19.42 0.73 -18.52
CA MET A 1 -19.34 0.62 -17.05
C MET A 1 -19.36 -0.87 -16.74
N LYS A 2 -18.35 -1.41 -16.03
CA LYS A 2 -18.38 -2.82 -15.64
C LYS A 2 -19.37 -2.95 -14.48
N ASP A 3 -20.47 -3.66 -14.71
CA ASP A 3 -21.51 -3.93 -13.73
C ASP A 3 -20.93 -4.65 -12.50
N VAL A 4 -21.37 -4.23 -11.32
CA VAL A 4 -20.94 -4.79 -10.03
C VAL A 4 -21.84 -5.99 -9.74
N VAL A 5 -21.28 -7.20 -9.75
CA VAL A 5 -22.08 -8.44 -9.57
C VAL A 5 -22.54 -8.60 -8.13
N SER A 6 -21.89 -7.93 -7.17
CA SER A 6 -22.42 -7.76 -5.81
C SER A 6 -21.62 -6.69 -5.07
N ARG A 7 -22.22 -6.04 -4.06
CA ARG A 7 -21.47 -5.30 -3.01
C ARG A 7 -20.69 -6.28 -2.11
N CYS A 8 -19.93 -7.18 -2.73
CA CYS A 8 -19.14 -8.20 -2.08
C CYS A 8 -17.82 -7.55 -1.64
N PRO A 9 -17.48 -7.58 -0.34
CA PRO A 9 -16.22 -7.03 0.16
C PRO A 9 -15.00 -7.59 -0.58
N ILE A 10 -15.06 -8.85 -1.01
CA ILE A 10 -14.00 -9.50 -1.80
C ILE A 10 -13.80 -8.81 -3.14
N GLU A 11 -14.87 -8.43 -3.84
CA GLU A 11 -14.76 -7.75 -5.14
C GLU A 11 -14.11 -6.37 -4.98
N GLU A 12 -14.42 -5.68 -3.89
CA GLU A 12 -13.84 -4.38 -3.55
C GLU A 12 -12.34 -4.51 -3.24
N THR A 13 -11.94 -5.48 -2.43
CA THR A 13 -10.52 -5.79 -2.18
C THR A 13 -9.79 -6.16 -3.48
N MET A 14 -10.37 -7.01 -4.31
CA MET A 14 -9.77 -7.40 -5.59
C MET A 14 -9.60 -6.22 -6.54
N ARG A 15 -10.50 -5.23 -6.48
CA ARG A 15 -10.38 -3.99 -7.25
C ARG A 15 -9.24 -3.11 -6.75
N VAL A 16 -9.04 -3.03 -5.43
CA VAL A 16 -7.88 -2.32 -4.84
C VAL A 16 -6.56 -3.00 -5.22
N LEU A 17 -6.54 -4.33 -5.18
CA LEU A 17 -5.35 -5.13 -5.53
C LEU A 17 -5.12 -5.20 -7.05
N SER A 18 -6.08 -4.76 -7.86
CA SER A 18 -5.94 -4.77 -9.31
C SER A 18 -4.87 -3.79 -9.78
N GLY A 19 -3.93 -4.29 -10.59
CA GLY A 19 -2.84 -3.50 -11.15
C GLY A 19 -1.46 -4.03 -10.76
N ARG A 20 -0.42 -3.37 -11.30
CA ARG A 20 0.97 -3.82 -11.14
C ARG A 20 1.53 -3.57 -9.74
N TRP A 21 1.17 -2.44 -9.14
CA TRP A 21 1.87 -1.91 -7.98
C TRP A 21 1.36 -2.42 -6.63
N PRO A 22 0.05 -2.57 -6.38
CA PRO A 22 -0.46 -3.04 -5.09
C PRO A 22 0.23 -4.32 -4.64
N THR A 23 0.24 -5.36 -5.48
CA THR A 23 0.84 -6.66 -5.17
C THR A 23 2.34 -6.59 -4.90
N LEU A 24 3.08 -5.75 -5.64
CA LEU A 24 4.50 -5.54 -5.38
C LEU A 24 4.75 -4.86 -4.04
N LEU A 25 3.95 -3.85 -3.69
CA LEU A 25 4.05 -3.16 -2.40
C LEU A 25 3.76 -4.12 -1.24
N LEU A 26 2.74 -4.97 -1.37
CA LEU A 26 2.48 -6.02 -0.38
C LEU A 26 3.64 -6.99 -0.26
N TYR A 27 4.24 -7.41 -1.38
CA TYR A 27 5.41 -8.28 -1.38
C TYR A 27 6.59 -7.66 -0.62
N TYR A 28 6.86 -6.36 -0.78
CA TYR A 28 7.95 -5.71 -0.04
C TYR A 28 7.62 -5.51 1.44
N LEU A 29 6.37 -5.18 1.77
CA LEU A 29 5.95 -4.95 3.15
C LEU A 29 5.79 -6.26 3.96
N LYS A 30 5.71 -7.42 3.30
CA LYS A 30 5.66 -8.72 3.99
C LYS A 30 6.88 -8.99 4.87
N ASP A 31 8.02 -8.38 4.52
CA ASP A 31 9.29 -8.55 5.24
C ASP A 31 9.45 -7.55 6.40
N GLY A 32 8.40 -6.75 6.66
CA GLY A 32 8.30 -5.81 7.77
C GLY A 32 8.19 -4.34 7.36
N THR A 33 8.24 -3.48 8.37
CA THR A 33 8.05 -2.03 8.23
C THR A 33 9.05 -1.38 7.27
N LYS A 34 8.57 -0.56 6.33
CA LYS A 34 9.41 0.18 5.38
C LYS A 34 9.06 1.66 5.32
N ARG A 35 10.05 2.50 5.02
CA ARG A 35 9.81 3.92 4.68
C ARG A 35 9.50 4.05 3.20
N PHE A 36 8.96 5.20 2.81
CA PHE A 36 8.71 5.54 1.41
C PHE A 36 9.97 5.38 0.52
N SER A 37 11.12 5.84 1.01
CA SER A 37 12.41 5.74 0.29
C SER A 37 12.88 4.30 0.14
N ASP A 38 12.61 3.43 1.12
CA ASP A 38 12.95 2.01 1.04
C ASP A 38 12.09 1.32 -0.03
N LEU A 39 10.77 1.56 -0.03
CA LEU A 39 9.87 1.04 -1.07
C LEU A 39 10.24 1.51 -2.48
N ARG A 40 10.67 2.78 -2.63
CA ARG A 40 11.12 3.32 -3.91
C ARG A 40 12.46 2.72 -4.35
N ARG A 41 13.34 2.39 -3.42
CA ARG A 41 14.60 1.70 -3.71
C ARG A 41 14.35 0.26 -4.14
N ASP A 42 13.44 -0.43 -3.46
CA ASP A 42 13.09 -1.82 -3.76
C ASP A 42 12.31 -1.95 -5.08
N ASN A 43 11.64 -0.87 -5.50
CA ASN A 43 10.92 -0.76 -6.77
C ASN A 43 11.35 0.49 -7.57
N PRO A 44 12.51 0.48 -8.25
CA PRO A 44 13.02 1.68 -8.93
C PRO A 44 12.17 2.11 -10.14
N THR A 45 11.29 1.24 -10.65
CA THR A 45 10.45 1.50 -11.82
C THR A 45 9.18 2.31 -11.50
N VAL A 46 8.79 2.40 -10.22
CA VAL A 46 7.62 3.19 -9.83
C VAL A 46 8.00 4.67 -9.70
N SER A 47 7.18 5.54 -10.29
CA SER A 47 7.37 6.97 -10.09
C SER A 47 6.97 7.37 -8.68
N HIS A 48 7.55 8.46 -8.17
CA HIS A 48 7.23 8.99 -6.84
C HIS A 48 5.73 9.23 -6.65
N ARG A 49 5.08 9.83 -7.67
CA ARG A 49 3.64 10.11 -7.66
C ARG A 49 2.80 8.84 -7.60
N ILE A 50 3.17 7.82 -8.38
CA ILE A 50 2.44 6.56 -8.40
C ILE A 50 2.62 5.81 -7.08
N LEU A 51 3.83 5.76 -6.52
CA LEU A 51 4.06 5.13 -5.23
C LEU A 51 3.20 5.75 -4.12
N ALA A 52 3.13 7.09 -4.07
CA ALA A 52 2.28 7.79 -3.11
C ALA A 52 0.79 7.48 -3.30
N LEU A 53 0.33 7.44 -4.56
CA LEU A 53 -1.06 7.11 -4.89
C LEU A 53 -1.42 5.68 -4.46
N GLU A 54 -0.55 4.72 -4.75
CA GLU A 54 -0.81 3.30 -4.46
C GLU A 54 -0.74 3.02 -2.96
N LEU A 55 0.21 3.61 -2.22
CA LEU A 55 0.22 3.54 -0.76
C LEU A 55 -1.03 4.15 -0.14
N ARG A 56 -1.53 5.27 -0.68
CA ARG A 56 -2.76 5.89 -0.20
C ARG A 56 -3.98 5.01 -0.44
N LYS A 57 -4.09 4.38 -1.61
CA LYS A 57 -5.16 3.42 -1.91
C LYS A 57 -5.14 2.24 -0.94
N LEU A 58 -3.96 1.68 -0.66
CA LEU A 58 -3.80 0.56 0.26
C LEU A 58 -4.10 0.96 1.72
N GLU A 59 -3.79 2.20 2.10
CA GLU A 59 -4.16 2.79 3.39
C GLU A 59 -5.68 2.96 3.52
N ASP A 60 -6.32 3.57 2.52
CA ASP A 60 -7.78 3.78 2.51
C ASP A 60 -8.55 2.44 2.48
N ALA A 61 -7.96 1.39 1.91
CA ALA A 61 -8.50 0.03 1.92
C ALA A 61 -8.22 -0.75 3.22
N GLY A 62 -7.48 -0.16 4.17
CA GLY A 62 -7.14 -0.81 5.44
C GLY A 62 -6.18 -1.99 5.31
N ILE A 63 -5.36 -2.04 4.25
CA ILE A 63 -4.38 -3.10 4.00
C ILE A 63 -2.98 -2.68 4.48
N VAL A 64 -2.68 -1.37 4.41
CA VAL A 64 -1.41 -0.80 4.84
C VAL A 64 -1.65 0.25 5.92
N GLN A 65 -0.88 0.20 6.99
CA GLN A 65 -0.90 1.21 8.04
C GLN A 65 0.24 2.22 7.81
N ARG A 66 -0.11 3.50 7.78
CA ARG A 66 0.85 4.61 7.73
C ARG A 66 1.04 5.20 9.13
N THR A 67 2.26 5.15 9.65
CA THR A 67 2.59 5.67 10.99
C THR A 67 3.60 6.80 10.88
N ALA A 68 3.21 8.02 11.26
CA ALA A 68 4.16 9.11 11.48
C ALA A 68 4.86 8.89 12.83
N ARG A 69 6.19 8.83 12.82
CA ARG A 69 7.02 8.72 14.02
C ARG A 69 7.52 10.11 14.41
N GLU A 70 7.24 10.49 15.65
CA GLU A 70 7.77 11.71 16.24
C GLU A 70 9.24 11.53 16.69
N GLY A 71 9.95 12.65 16.87
CA GLY A 71 11.37 12.67 17.22
C GLY A 71 12.27 12.92 16.01
N TYR A 72 13.59 12.90 16.25
CA TYR A 72 14.59 13.12 15.20
C TYR A 72 15.22 11.80 14.75
N PRO A 73 15.24 11.49 13.44
CA PRO A 73 14.59 12.23 12.35
C PRO A 73 13.08 11.97 12.29
N LEU A 74 12.30 12.99 11.90
CA LEU A 74 10.88 12.84 11.64
C LEU A 74 10.70 11.90 10.44
N ARG A 75 9.96 10.81 10.61
CA ARG A 75 9.83 9.79 9.55
C ARG A 75 8.43 9.19 9.49
N VAL A 76 8.12 8.62 8.33
CA VAL A 76 6.87 7.91 8.08
C VAL A 76 7.19 6.47 7.73
N ASP A 77 6.58 5.57 8.48
CA ASP A 77 6.72 4.13 8.36
C ASP A 77 5.43 3.55 7.78
N TYR A 78 5.56 2.56 6.90
CA TYR A 78 4.46 1.80 6.30
C TYR A 78 4.59 0.32 6.69
N ASP A 79 3.50 -0.31 7.09
CA ASP A 79 3.44 -1.72 7.46
C ASP A 79 2.16 -2.37 6.93
N LEU A 80 2.13 -3.70 6.82
CA LEU A 80 0.88 -4.41 6.56
C LEU A 80 0.02 -4.35 7.82
N THR A 81 -1.28 -4.13 7.65
CA THR A 81 -2.21 -4.33 8.77
C THR A 81 -2.20 -5.80 9.18
N ALA A 82 -2.31 -6.09 10.47
CA ALA A 82 -2.44 -7.47 10.94
C ALA A 82 -3.64 -8.15 10.27
N PRO A 83 -3.56 -9.45 9.93
CA PRO A 83 -4.75 -10.21 9.56
C PRO A 83 -5.75 -10.09 10.71
N GLY A 84 -6.92 -9.53 10.41
CA GLY A 84 -8.04 -9.47 11.35
C GLY A 84 -8.61 -10.84 11.66
#